data_AF-A0A4C1TES1-F1
#
_entry.id   AF-A0A4C1TES1-F1
#
_cell.length_a   1.000
_cell.length_b   1.000
_cell.length_c   1.000
_cell.angle_alpha   90.00
_cell.angle_beta   90.00
_cell.angle_gamma   90.00
#
_symmetry.space_group_name_H-M   'P 1'
#
loop_
_entity.id
_entity.type
_entity.pdbx_description
1 polymer ?
#
loop_
_entity_poly.entity_id
_entity_poly.type
_entity_poly.pdbx_seq_one_letter_code
_entity_poly.pdbx_strand_id
1 'polypeptide(L)'
;MNDSVKERGMKVNVGKTKAMLFERGESKCDILIEGEKVEQMKEFVYLGSLFTNDVKRDRDIEKRVNAGDKVNGALLAVMNSNGVSR
;
A
#
# COMPACT_ATOMS: atom_id res chain seq x y z
N MET A 1 4.60 -22.68 -1.56
CA MET A 1 5.19 -21.33 -1.45
C MET A 1 6.28 -21.30 -0.40
N ASN A 2 6.00 -21.74 0.84
CA ASN A 2 7.01 -21.84 1.91
C ASN A 2 8.22 -22.71 1.52
N ASP A 3 7.98 -23.87 0.88
CA ASP A 3 9.06 -24.79 0.50
C ASP A 3 10.05 -24.15 -0.48
N SER A 4 9.54 -23.38 -1.46
CA SER A 4 10.40 -22.68 -2.43
C SER A 4 11.27 -21.59 -1.81
N VAL A 5 10.79 -20.89 -0.76
CA VAL A 5 11.61 -19.90 -0.05
C VAL A 5 12.69 -20.60 0.78
N LYS A 6 12.35 -21.75 1.40
CA LYS A 6 13.30 -22.58 2.15
C LYS A 6 14.40 -23.18 1.28
N GLU A 7 14.06 -23.69 0.09
CA GLU A 7 15.03 -24.21 -0.89
C GLU A 7 16.08 -23.15 -1.29
N ARG A 8 15.73 -21.87 -1.21
CA ARG A 8 16.63 -20.74 -1.48
C ARG A 8 17.36 -20.23 -0.23
N GLY A 9 17.29 -20.95 0.89
CA GLY A 9 17.92 -20.56 2.16
C GLY A 9 17.25 -19.37 2.85
N MET A 10 16.02 -19.02 2.47
CA MET A 10 15.26 -17.92 3.07
C MET A 10 14.19 -18.44 4.04
N LYS A 11 13.82 -17.61 5.03
CA LYS A 11 12.77 -17.91 6.00
C LYS A 11 11.66 -16.86 5.94
N VAL A 12 10.41 -17.32 5.87
CA VAL A 12 9.24 -16.45 5.94
C VAL A 12 9.00 -16.01 7.39
N ASN A 13 8.76 -14.72 7.60
CA ASN A 13 8.30 -14.21 8.88
C ASN A 13 6.76 -14.17 8.87
N VAL A 14 6.13 -15.14 9.52
CA VAL A 14 4.66 -15.26 9.54
C VAL A 14 4.01 -14.04 10.18
N GLY A 15 4.54 -13.53 11.29
CA GLY A 15 4.00 -12.34 11.98
C GLY A 15 4.03 -11.05 11.16
N LYS A 16 4.91 -10.95 10.16
CA LYS A 16 4.94 -9.83 9.20
C LYS A 16 4.14 -10.11 7.92
N THR A 17 3.76 -11.36 7.69
CA THR A 17 3.03 -11.76 6.49
C THR A 17 1.56 -11.49 6.71
N LYS A 18 0.93 -10.79 5.77
CA LYS A 18 -0.51 -10.55 5.70
C LYS A 18 -0.99 -10.87 4.29
N ALA A 19 -2.26 -11.24 4.15
CA ALA A 19 -2.89 -11.57 2.89
C ALA A 19 -3.99 -10.54 2.58
N MET A 20 -4.19 -10.21 1.31
CA MET A 20 -5.31 -9.39 0.87
C MET A 20 -6.06 -10.13 -0.23
N LEU A 21 -7.39 -10.15 -0.12
CA LEU A 21 -8.27 -10.74 -1.12
C LEU A 21 -8.93 -9.60 -1.89
N PHE A 22 -8.85 -9.65 -3.22
CA PHE A 22 -9.52 -8.71 -4.12
C PHE A 22 -10.84 -9.32 -4.60
N GLU A 23 -11.95 -8.71 -4.22
CA GLU A 23 -13.28 -9.19 -4.56
C GLU A 23 -14.30 -8.06 -4.47
N ARG A 24 -15.46 -8.27 -5.08
CA ARG A 24 -16.58 -7.32 -5.00
C ARG A 24 -17.43 -7.51 -3.73
N GLY A 25 -17.29 -8.64 -3.04
CA GLY A 25 -18.07 -9.02 -1.85
C GLY A 25 -17.23 -9.03 -0.58
N GLU A 26 -17.82 -9.55 0.51
CA GLU A 26 -17.06 -9.91 1.71
C GLU A 26 -16.94 -11.43 1.81
N SER A 27 -15.75 -11.95 1.55
CA SER A 27 -15.38 -13.34 1.72
C SER A 27 -14.07 -13.45 2.49
N LYS A 28 -13.91 -14.64 3.07
CA LYS A 28 -12.77 -14.99 3.90
C LYS A 28 -11.89 -15.96 3.13
N CYS A 29 -10.59 -15.70 3.14
CA CYS A 29 -9.60 -16.62 2.61
C CYS A 29 -8.64 -17.02 3.72
N ASP A 30 -8.61 -18.31 4.02
CA ASP A 30 -7.78 -18.86 5.07
C ASP A 30 -6.45 -19.33 4.46
N ILE A 31 -5.43 -18.47 4.52
CA ILE A 31 -4.08 -18.80 4.10
C ILE A 31 -3.28 -19.26 5.31
N LEU A 32 -2.72 -20.46 5.21
CA LEU A 32 -1.89 -21.07 6.24
C LEU A 32 -0.43 -21.09 5.80
N ILE A 33 0.48 -20.61 6.66
CA ILE A 33 1.93 -20.72 6.50
C ILE A 33 2.46 -21.46 7.73
N GLU A 34 3.06 -22.63 7.55
CA GLU A 34 3.56 -23.46 8.67
C GLU A 34 2.48 -23.83 9.70
N GLY A 35 1.22 -23.91 9.27
CA GLY A 35 0.08 -24.17 10.15
C GLY A 35 -0.47 -22.94 10.86
N GLU A 36 0.21 -21.79 10.76
CA GLU A 36 -0.26 -20.51 11.29
C GLU A 36 -1.12 -19.77 10.26
N LYS A 37 -2.25 -19.21 10.71
CA LYS A 37 -3.15 -18.43 9.87
C LYS A 37 -2.64 -17.02 9.67
N VAL A 38 -2.54 -16.62 8.41
CA VAL A 38 -2.14 -15.28 8.00
C VAL A 38 -3.32 -14.32 8.16
N GLU A 39 -3.05 -13.11 8.67
CA GLU A 39 -4.05 -12.05 8.82
C GLU A 39 -4.54 -11.57 7.43
N GLN A 40 -5.86 -11.55 7.23
CA GLN A 40 -6.47 -10.97 6.03
C GLN A 40 -6.72 -9.47 6.22
N MET A 41 -6.25 -8.66 5.28
CA MET A 41 -6.32 -7.19 5.31
C MET A 41 -7.27 -6.63 4.26
N LYS A 42 -7.89 -5.49 4.58
CA LYS A 42 -8.73 -4.72 3.65
C LYS A 42 -7.98 -3.59 2.94
N GLU A 43 -6.95 -3.03 3.58
CA GLU A 43 -6.14 -1.92 3.05
C GLU A 43 -4.66 -2.13 3.34
N PHE A 44 -3.81 -1.78 2.37
CA PHE A 44 -2.37 -1.88 2.53
C PHE A 44 -1.66 -0.86 1.63
N VAL A 45 -0.63 -0.19 2.17
CA VAL A 45 0.22 0.69 1.37
C VAL A 45 1.47 -0.08 0.96
N TYR A 46 1.68 -0.20 -0.34
CA TYR A 46 2.87 -0.84 -0.90
C TYR A 46 3.58 0.12 -1.85
N LEU A 47 4.85 0.41 -1.54
CA LEU A 47 5.70 1.34 -2.31
C LEU A 47 5.00 2.69 -2.60
N GLY A 48 4.34 3.24 -1.58
CA GLY A 48 3.62 4.52 -1.67
C GLY A 48 2.24 4.46 -2.32
N SER A 49 1.81 3.30 -2.82
CA SER A 49 0.49 3.11 -3.43
C SER A 49 -0.47 2.45 -2.44
N LEU A 50 -1.66 3.02 -2.26
CA LEU A 50 -2.75 2.41 -1.49
C LEU A 50 -3.45 1.33 -2.32
N PHE A 51 -3.54 0.14 -1.74
CA PHE A 51 -4.34 -0.98 -2.23
C PHE A 51 -5.51 -1.20 -1.29
N THR A 52 -6.67 -1.44 -1.88
CA THR A 52 -7.94 -1.67 -1.18
C THR A 52 -8.58 -2.92 -1.75
N ASN A 53 -9.23 -3.72 -0.89
CA ASN A 53 -9.85 -4.98 -1.28
C ASN A 53 -11.00 -4.83 -2.29
N ASP A 54 -11.65 -3.67 -2.32
CA ASP A 54 -12.74 -3.31 -3.25
C ASP A 54 -12.27 -3.03 -4.69
N VAL A 55 -10.97 -3.19 -4.97
CA VAL A 55 -10.33 -3.04 -6.30
C VAL A 55 -10.39 -1.60 -6.84
N LYS A 56 -10.93 -0.65 -6.07
CA LYS A 56 -11.03 0.75 -6.49
C LYS A 56 -9.70 1.49 -6.32
N ARG A 57 -9.46 2.47 -7.19
CA ARG A 57 -8.25 3.31 -7.15
C ARG A 57 -8.52 4.75 -6.72
N ASP A 58 -9.78 5.14 -6.63
CA ASP A 58 -10.20 6.53 -6.35
C ASP A 58 -9.50 7.09 -5.11
N ARG A 59 -9.44 6.30 -4.02
CA ARG A 59 -8.77 6.72 -2.77
C ARG A 59 -7.26 6.86 -2.88
N ASP A 60 -6.61 6.03 -3.70
CA ASP A 60 -5.16 6.18 -3.94
C ASP A 60 -4.89 7.44 -4.77
N ILE A 61 -5.69 7.65 -5.82
CA ILE A 61 -5.59 8.83 -6.69
C ILE A 61 -5.83 10.11 -5.88
N GLU A 62 -6.90 10.16 -5.09
CA GLU A 62 -7.21 11.29 -4.23
C GLU A 62 -6.07 11.60 -3.25
N LYS A 63 -5.50 10.57 -2.60
CA LYS A 63 -4.33 10.75 -1.71
C LYS A 63 -3.13 11.36 -2.44
N ARG A 64 -2.85 10.91 -3.66
CA ARG A 64 -1.73 11.43 -4.49
C ARG A 64 -1.98 12.86 -4.94
N VAL A 65 -3.20 13.17 -5.38
CA VAL A 65 -3.59 14.53 -5.80
C VAL A 65 -3.44 15.48 -4.62
N ASN A 66 -4.00 15.14 -3.46
CA ASN A 66 -3.90 15.96 -2.24
C ASN A 66 -2.44 16.18 -1.80
N ALA A 67 -1.57 15.17 -1.94
CA ALA A 67 -0.14 15.32 -1.66
C ALA A 67 0.53 16.30 -2.65
N GLY A 68 0.20 16.20 -3.94
CA GLY A 68 0.67 17.13 -4.97
C GLY A 68 0.20 18.56 -4.73
N ASP A 69 -1.08 18.75 -4.44
CA ASP A 69 -1.68 20.06 -4.19
C ASP A 69 -1.05 20.77 -2.99
N LYS A 70 -0.71 20.02 -1.93
CA LYS A 70 0.00 20.56 -0.78
C LYS A 70 1.38 21.13 -1.16
N VAL A 71 2.13 20.43 -2.02
CA VAL A 71 3.43 20.89 -2.51
C VAL A 71 3.25 22.08 -3.45
N ASN A 72 2.26 22.03 -4.33
CA ASN A 72 1.97 23.14 -5.26
C ASN A 72 1.59 24.43 -4.52
N GLY A 73 0.79 24.35 -3.45
CA GLY A 73 0.45 25.50 -2.62
C GLY A 73 1.67 26.13 -1.95
N ALA A 74 2.58 25.30 -1.43
CA ALA A 74 3.84 25.79 -0.87
C ALA A 74 4.74 26.42 -1.94
N LEU A 75 4.84 25.79 -3.13
CA LEU A 75 5.61 26.33 -4.26
C LEU A 75 5.06 27.67 -4.74
N LEU A 76 3.75 27.82 -4.83
CA LEU A 76 3.10 29.07 -5.22
C LEU A 76 3.46 30.22 -4.28
N ALA A 77 3.50 29.96 -2.97
CA ALA A 77 3.92 30.97 -1.99
C ALA A 77 5.38 31.40 -2.21
N VAL A 78 6.27 30.47 -2.57
CA VAL A 78 7.67 30.78 -2.90
C VAL A 78 7.76 31.60 -4.19
N MET A 79 7.05 31.20 -5.25
CA MET A 79 7.07 31.89 -6.55
C MET A 79 6.57 33.34 -6.45
N ASN A 80 5.61 33.60 -5.57
CA ASN A 80 5.07 34.94 -5.33
C ASN A 80 5.89 35.76 -4.34
N SER A 81 6.93 35.18 -3.74
CA SER A 81 7.84 35.95 -2.88
C SER A 81 8.75 36.83 -3.73
N ASN A 82 8.95 38.09 -3.32
CA ASN A 82 9.79 39.07 -4.02
C ASN A 82 11.29 38.68 -4.09
N GLY A 83 11.67 37.48 -3.64
CA GLY A 83 13.04 36.97 -3.63
C GLY A 83 13.40 36.07 -4.82
N VAL A 84 12.44 35.72 -5.68
CA VAL A 84 12.71 34.93 -6.89
C VAL A 84 13.07 35.89 -8.03
N SER A 85 14.37 36.16 -8.20
CA SER A 85 14.87 36.87 -9.39
C SER A 85 14.68 35.99 -10.63
N ARG A 86 14.24 36.60 -11.73
CA ARG A 86 14.29 35.99 -13.08
C ARG A 86 15.71 35.64 -13.48
#